data_AF-A0A940QS87-F1
#
_entry.id   AF-A0A940QS87-F1
#
_cell.length_a   1.000
_cell.length_b   1.000
_cell.length_c   1.000
_cell.angle_alpha   90.00
_cell.angle_beta   90.00
_cell.angle_gamma   90.00
#
_symmetry.space_group_name_H-M   'P 1'
#
loop_
_entity.id
_entity.type
_entity.pdbx_description
1 polymer ?
#
loop_
_entity_poly.entity_id
_entity_poly.type
_entity_poly.pdbx_seq_one_letter_code
_entity_poly.pdbx_strand_id
1 'polypeptide(L)'
;INLAVAVEQFGYGFGFTAYTMFMIMVSEGEYKTVHYAISTGIMALGMMVPAMASGWLQEQLGYPNFFLWVMAATIPGFIVAALVKIDAEFGKKK
;
A
#
# COMPACT_ATOMS: atom_id res chain seq x y z
N ILE A 1 -1.72 24.49 4.69
CA ILE A 1 -2.72 23.46 4.32
C ILE A 1 -2.43 22.90 2.93
N ASN A 2 -2.46 23.70 1.86
CA ASN A 2 -2.16 23.21 0.50
C ASN A 2 -0.79 22.54 0.33
N LEU A 3 0.26 23.04 0.98
CA LEU A 3 1.59 22.42 0.92
C LEU A 3 1.61 21.02 1.57
N ALA A 4 0.88 20.84 2.68
CA ALA A 4 0.80 19.55 3.37
C ALA A 4 0.04 18.51 2.53
N VAL A 5 -1.09 18.92 1.93
CA VAL A 5 -1.85 18.08 1.00
C VAL A 5 -1.02 17.75 -0.25
N ALA A 6 -0.24 18.70 -0.77
CA ALA A 6 0.64 18.45 -1.91
C ALA A 6 1.71 17.40 -1.59
N VAL A 7 2.33 17.47 -0.40
CA VAL A 7 3.32 16.48 0.06
C VAL A 7 2.67 15.11 0.27
N GLU A 8 1.47 15.07 0.86
CA GLU A 8 0.72 13.83 1.07
C GLU A 8 0.37 13.14 -0.25
N GLN A 9 -0.18 13.89 -1.21
CA GLN A 9 -0.54 13.36 -2.54
C GLN A 9 0.70 12.94 -3.34
N PHE A 10 1.80 13.67 -3.21
CA PHE A 10 3.08 13.29 -3.80
C PHE A 10 3.59 11.96 -3.22
N GLY A 11 3.58 11.82 -1.89
CA GLY A 11 3.96 10.57 -1.22
C GLY A 11 3.07 9.40 -1.60
N TYR A 12 1.76 9.62 -1.71
CA TYR A 12 0.80 8.62 -2.16
C TYR A 12 1.07 8.15 -3.59
N GLY A 13 1.27 9.09 -4.52
CA GLY A 13 1.60 8.78 -5.92
C GLY A 13 2.94 8.06 -6.08
N PHE A 14 3.94 8.46 -5.29
CA PHE A 14 5.25 7.80 -5.25
C PHE A 14 5.14 6.37 -4.71
N GLY A 15 4.43 6.18 -3.60
CA GLY A 15 4.18 4.86 -3.00
C GLY A 15 3.41 3.91 -3.92
N PHE A 16 2.38 4.42 -4.61
CA PHE A 16 1.62 3.64 -5.58
C PHE A 16 2.49 3.19 -6.77
N THR A 17 3.38 4.06 -7.25
CA THR A 17 4.31 3.75 -8.33
C THR A 17 5.33 2.69 -7.90
N ALA A 18 5.93 2.85 -6.71
CA ALA A 18 6.85 1.88 -6.13
C ALA A 18 6.18 0.50 -5.95
N TYR A 19 4.95 0.48 -5.45
CA TYR A 19 4.16 -0.74 -5.32
C TYR A 19 3.89 -1.42 -6.67
N THR A 20 3.52 -0.64 -7.69
CA THR A 20 3.30 -1.16 -9.05
C THR A 20 4.57 -1.79 -9.62
N MET A 21 5.72 -1.13 -9.46
CA MET A 21 7.02 -1.71 -9.86
C MET A 21 7.36 -2.99 -9.12
N PHE A 22 7.13 -3.04 -7.81
CA PHE A 22 7.32 -4.26 -7.01
C PHE A 22 6.43 -5.40 -7.52
N MET A 23 5.19 -5.11 -7.90
CA MET A 23 4.28 -6.11 -8.44
C MET A 23 4.72 -6.63 -9.81
N ILE A 24 5.26 -5.76 -10.67
CA ILE A 24 5.85 -6.14 -11.96
C ILE A 24 7.05 -7.06 -11.73
N MET A 25 7.91 -6.73 -10.76
CA MET A 25 9.07 -7.54 -10.37
C MET A 25 8.69 -8.94 -9.88
N VAL A 26 7.75 -9.02 -8.93
CA VAL A 26 7.25 -10.30 -8.41
C VAL A 26 6.56 -11.13 -9.50
N SER A 27 5.99 -10.46 -10.51
CA SER A 27 5.33 -11.10 -11.64
C SER A 27 6.28 -11.44 -12.80
N GLU A 28 7.58 -11.15 -12.71
CA GLU A 28 8.56 -11.58 -13.72
C GLU A 28 8.82 -13.09 -13.63
N GLY A 29 8.01 -13.87 -14.36
CA GLY A 29 8.15 -15.32 -14.50
C GLY A 29 7.48 -15.85 -15.79
N GLU A 30 7.28 -17.16 -15.88
CA GLU A 30 6.72 -17.83 -17.07
C GLU A 30 5.24 -17.48 -17.34
N TYR A 31 4.50 -17.06 -16.30
CA TYR A 31 3.08 -16.66 -16.36
C TYR A 31 2.84 -15.23 -15.86
N LYS A 32 3.50 -14.24 -16.50
CA LYS A 32 3.49 -12.82 -16.08
C LYS A 32 2.07 -12.24 -15.92
N THR A 33 1.16 -12.55 -16.84
CA THR A 33 -0.21 -11.99 -16.82
C THR A 33 -1.07 -12.53 -15.68
N VAL A 34 -0.92 -13.82 -15.35
CA VAL A 34 -1.74 -14.47 -14.31
C VAL A 34 -1.28 -14.06 -12.92
N HIS A 35 0.04 -14.03 -12.67
CA HIS A 35 0.59 -13.60 -11.39
C HIS A 35 0.34 -12.11 -11.14
N TYR A 36 0.40 -11.29 -12.18
CA TYR A 36 0.04 -9.87 -12.10
C TYR A 36 -1.46 -9.68 -11.82
N ALA A 37 -2.35 -10.41 -12.50
CA ALA A 37 -3.79 -10.29 -12.26
C ALA A 37 -4.20 -10.72 -10.83
N ILE A 38 -3.63 -11.83 -10.34
CA ILE A 38 -3.89 -12.32 -8.97
C ILE A 38 -3.34 -11.35 -7.93
N SER A 39 -2.11 -10.85 -8.11
CA SER A 39 -1.50 -9.87 -7.19
C SER A 39 -2.27 -8.55 -7.16
N THR A 40 -2.80 -8.11 -8.31
CA THR A 40 -3.68 -6.93 -8.40
C THR A 40 -4.98 -7.17 -7.66
N GLY A 41 -5.57 -8.36 -7.83
CA GLY A 41 -6.80 -8.75 -7.14
C GLY A 41 -6.61 -8.76 -5.62
N ILE A 42 -5.51 -9.33 -5.13
CA ILE A 42 -5.17 -9.33 -3.70
C ILE A 42 -4.94 -7.91 -3.17
N MET A 43 -4.29 -7.04 -3.95
CA MET A 43 -4.12 -5.62 -3.59
C MET A 43 -5.47 -4.89 -3.46
N ALA A 44 -6.35 -5.05 -4.45
CA ALA A 44 -7.67 -4.42 -4.45
C ALA A 44 -8.49 -4.91 -3.25
N LEU A 45 -8.47 -6.21 -2.97
CA LEU A 45 -9.11 -6.78 -1.78
C LEU A 45 -8.51 -6.22 -0.48
N GLY A 46 -7.18 -6.13 -0.40
CA GLY A 46 -6.47 -5.58 0.75
C GLY A 46 -6.76 -4.11 1.03
N MET A 47 -7.10 -3.32 0.01
CA MET A 47 -7.57 -1.94 0.18
C MET A 47 -9.07 -1.86 0.52
N MET A 48 -9.90 -2.72 -0.09
CA MET A 48 -11.36 -2.69 0.07
C MET A 48 -11.83 -3.16 1.45
N VAL A 49 -11.24 -4.22 2.00
CA VAL A 49 -11.63 -4.77 3.31
C VAL A 49 -11.50 -3.74 4.44
N PRO A 50 -10.35 -3.07 4.64
CA PRO A 50 -10.22 -2.04 5.65
C PRO A 50 -11.04 -0.79 5.34
N ALA A 51 -11.25 -0.43 4.06
CA ALA A 51 -12.11 0.68 3.67
C ALA A 51 -13.59 0.44 3.98
N MET A 52 -14.07 -0.80 3.93
CA MET A 52 -15.43 -1.15 4.37
C MET A 52 -15.51 -1.22 5.89
N ALA A 53 -14.51 -1.81 6.55
CA ALA A 53 -14.48 -1.93 8.01
C ALA A 53 -14.30 -0.59 8.73
N SER A 54 -13.71 0.42 8.08
CA SER A 54 -13.46 1.73 8.68
C SER A 54 -14.73 2.46 9.11
N GLY A 55 -15.84 2.31 8.38
CA GLY A 55 -17.11 2.93 8.74
C GLY A 55 -17.70 2.35 10.03
N TRP A 56 -17.68 1.03 10.16
CA TRP A 56 -18.15 0.33 11.36
C TRP A 56 -17.24 0.59 12.57
N LEU A 57 -15.91 0.59 12.37
CA LEU A 57 -14.94 0.92 13.42
C LEU A 57 -15.06 2.38 13.88
N GLN A 58 -15.30 3.32 12.95
CA GLN A 58 -15.50 4.73 13.29
C GLN A 58 -16.76 4.93 14.14
N GLU A 59 -17.85 4.22 13.83
CA GLU A 59 -19.12 4.32 14.57
C GLU A 59 -19.01 3.82 16.02
N GLN A 60 -18.20 2.78 16.24
CA GLN A 60 -18.01 2.18 17.57
C GLN A 60 -16.98 2.90 18.45
N LEU A 61 -15.88 3.39 17.87
CA LEU A 61 -14.77 4.00 18.62
C LEU A 61 -14.91 5.52 18.79
N GLY A 62 -15.70 6.17 17.93
CA GLY A 62 -15.74 7.62 17.82
C GLY A 62 -14.52 8.20 17.08
N TYR A 63 -14.70 9.36 16.45
CA TYR A 63 -13.71 9.99 15.57
C TYR A 63 -12.28 10.13 16.13
N PRO A 64 -12.05 10.60 17.39
CA PRO A 64 -10.70 10.78 17.91
C PRO A 64 -9.97 9.45 18.18
N ASN A 65 -10.69 8.42 18.66
CA ASN A 65 -10.09 7.10 18.90
C ASN A 65 -9.86 6.35 17.58
N PHE A 66 -10.75 6.51 16.60
CA PHE A 66 -10.55 5.97 15.25
C PHE A 66 -9.28 6.54 14.61
N PHE A 67 -9.03 7.84 14.76
CA PHE A 67 -7.81 8.46 14.23
C PHE A 67 -6.53 7.90 14.88
N LEU A 68 -6.50 7.76 16.21
CA LEU A 68 -5.39 7.12 16.92
C LEU A 68 -5.19 5.66 16.49
N TRP A 69 -6.29 4.93 16.27
CA TRP A 69 -6.25 3.54 15.83
C TRP A 69 -5.71 3.41 14.41
N VAL A 70 -6.11 4.28 13.48
CA VAL A 70 -5.55 4.32 12.12
C VAL A 70 -4.06 4.66 12.17
N MET A 71 -3.65 5.65 12.96
CA MET A 71 -2.23 5.98 13.14
C MET A 71 -1.43 4.81 13.72
N ALA A 72 -1.99 4.04 14.65
CA ALA A 72 -1.35 2.84 15.16
C ALA A 72 -1.29 1.72 14.11
N ALA A 73 -2.34 1.56 13.30
CA ALA A 73 -2.42 0.57 12.23
C ALA A 73 -1.48 0.87 11.05
N THR A 74 -1.05 2.12 10.86
CA THR A 74 -0.03 2.44 9.84
C THR A 74 1.37 1.98 10.24
N ILE A 75 1.69 1.90 11.54
CA ILE A 75 3.00 1.47 12.05
C ILE A 75 3.42 0.09 11.53
N PRO A 76 2.62 -1.00 11.66
CA PRO A 76 2.97 -2.28 11.08
C PRO A 76 3.08 -2.22 9.55
N GLY A 77 2.28 -1.38 8.89
CA GLY A 77 2.40 -1.13 7.45
C GLY A 77 3.76 -0.54 7.06
N PHE A 78 4.25 0.45 7.80
CA PHE A 78 5.59 1.02 7.63
C PHE A 78 6.69 0.01 7.94
N ILE A 79 6.52 -0.83 8.96
CA ILE A 79 7.48 -1.90 9.30
C ILE A 79 7.55 -2.92 8.16
N VAL A 80 6.41 -3.35 7.63
CA VAL A 80 6.37 -4.27 6.48
C VAL A 80 7.04 -3.61 5.28
N ALA A 81 6.73 -2.34 4.96
CA ALA A 81 7.38 -1.61 3.88
C ALA A 81 8.90 -1.46 4.07
N ALA A 82 9.38 -1.28 5.30
CA ALA A 82 10.81 -1.23 5.63
C ALA A 82 11.49 -2.61 5.60
N LEU A 83 10.73 -3.68 5.87
CA LEU A 83 11.19 -5.07 5.80
C LEU A 83 11.11 -5.67 4.39
N VAL A 84 10.40 -5.01 3.46
CA VAL A 84 10.44 -5.36 2.03
C VAL A 84 11.88 -5.22 1.56
N LYS A 85 12.57 -6.36 1.46
CA LYS A 85 13.85 -6.48 0.78
C LYS A 85 13.59 -6.37 -0.71
N ILE A 86 13.75 -5.16 -1.24
CA ILE A 86 13.87 -4.94 -2.68
C ILE A 86 15.18 -5.60 -3.11
N ASP A 87 15.10 -6.63 -3.95
CA ASP A 87 16.29 -7.28 -4.51
C ASP A 87 17.06 -6.27 -5.37
N ALA A 88 18.36 -6.13 -5.09
CA ALA A 88 19.22 -5.07 -5.62
C ALA A 88 19.51 -5.17 -7.13
N GLU A 89 18.97 -6.19 -7.81
CA GLU A 89 19.10 -6.38 -9.26
C GLU A 89 17.95 -5.76 -10.06
N PHE A 90 16.83 -5.39 -9.44
CA PHE A 90 15.69 -4.83 -10.19
C PHE A 90 15.84 -3.34 -10.44
N GLY A 91 16.06 -2.98 -11.70
CA GLY A 91 16.26 -1.59 -12.15
C GLY A 91 17.69 -1.24 -12.54
N LYS A 92 18.67 -2.16 -12.41
CA LYS A 92 19.95 -2.01 -13.12
C LYS A 92 19.70 -2.19 -14.62
N LYS A 93 19.52 -1.08 -15.32
CA LYS A 93 19.79 -1.00 -16.76
C LYS A 93 21.19 -1.59 -16.99
N LYS A 94 21.26 -2.68 -17.76
CA LYS A 94 22.48 -3.01 -18.50
C LYS A 94 22.83 -1.86 -19.43
#